data_AF-A0A940ZAH6-F1
#
_entry.id   AF-A0A940ZAH6-F1
#
_cell.length_a   1.000
_cell.length_b   1.000
_cell.length_c   1.000
_cell.angle_alpha   90.00
_cell.angle_beta   90.00
_cell.angle_gamma   90.00
#
_symmetry.space_group_name_H-M   'P 1'
#
loop_
_entity.id
_entity.type
_entity.pdbx_description
1 polymer ?
#
loop_
_entity_poly.entity_id
_entity_poly.type
_entity_poly.pdbx_seq_one_letter_code
_entity_poly.pdbx_strand_id
1 'polypeptide(L)' 'MVIQESNDLPKLASPAQRALAGAGITHLAQLTKWSEADLLQLHGIGPNAIKTLRQALAEKGLAFRPEHNG' A
#
# COMPACT_ATOMS: atom_id res chain seq x y z
N MET A 1 -3.37 26.74 -2.35
CA MET A 1 -3.58 25.40 -1.79
C MET A 1 -2.78 24.42 -2.65
N VAL A 2 -1.63 23.97 -2.17
CA VAL A 2 -0.82 22.95 -2.86
C VAL A 2 -0.94 21.66 -2.05
N ILE A 3 -1.81 20.75 -2.45
CA ILE A 3 -1.78 19.39 -1.91
C ILE A 3 -0.65 18.67 -2.65
N GLN A 4 0.49 18.54 -1.98
CA GLN A 4 1.70 17.96 -2.55
C GLN A 4 1.47 16.48 -2.85
N GLU A 5 1.48 16.15 -4.13
CA GLU A 5 1.46 14.81 -4.73
C GLU A 5 2.86 14.17 -4.63
N SER A 6 3.41 14.14 -3.42
CA SER A 6 4.77 13.66 -3.16
C SER A 6 4.73 12.17 -2.85
N ASN A 7 4.86 11.33 -3.88
CA ASN A 7 5.25 9.91 -3.81
C ASN A 7 5.26 9.31 -2.38
N ASP A 8 4.08 9.06 -1.84
CA ASP A 8 3.89 8.78 -0.40
C ASP A 8 4.16 7.30 -0.05
N LEU A 9 4.54 6.49 -1.04
CA LEU A 9 4.89 5.10 -0.81
C LEU A 9 6.21 5.01 -0.06
N PRO A 10 6.27 4.24 1.05
CA PRO A 10 7.52 4.00 1.75
C PRO A 10 8.51 3.26 0.86
N LYS A 11 9.80 3.30 1.22
CA LYS A 11 10.81 2.48 0.53
C LYS A 11 10.50 1.01 0.74
N LEU A 12 10.00 0.37 -0.30
CA LEU A 12 9.69 -1.05 -0.35
C LEU A 12 10.80 -1.80 -1.08
N ALA A 13 10.83 -3.12 -0.92
CA ALA A 13 11.71 -3.97 -1.71
C ALA A 13 11.39 -3.82 -3.21
N SER A 14 12.41 -3.93 -4.07
CA SER A 14 12.27 -3.88 -5.53
C SER A 14 11.08 -4.71 -6.10
N PRO A 15 10.82 -5.96 -5.67
CA PRO A 15 9.66 -6.71 -6.16
C PRO A 15 8.32 -6.11 -5.71
N ALA A 16 8.21 -5.62 -4.46
CA ALA A 16 6.99 -5.02 -3.94
C ALA A 16 6.66 -3.70 -4.66
N GLN A 17 7.67 -2.87 -4.91
CA GLN A 17 7.48 -1.63 -5.65
C GLN A 17 7.01 -1.89 -7.10
N ARG A 18 7.56 -2.92 -7.75
CA ARG A 18 7.12 -3.34 -9.09
C ARG A 18 5.71 -3.92 -9.09
N ALA A 19 5.36 -4.72 -8.08
CA ALA A 19 4.02 -5.28 -7.93
C ALA A 19 2.96 -4.19 -7.74
N LEU A 20 3.23 -3.20 -6.87
CA LEU A 20 2.36 -2.03 -6.67
C LEU A 20 2.23 -1.21 -7.95
N ALA A 21 3.34 -0.90 -8.62
CA ALA A 21 3.31 -0.18 -9.89
C ALA A 21 2.53 -0.95 -10.97
N GLY A 22 2.68 -2.27 -11.02
CA GLY A 22 1.93 -3.15 -11.91
C GLY A 22 0.42 -3.19 -11.59
N ALA A 23 0.06 -3.05 -10.31
CA ALA A 23 -1.32 -2.90 -9.86
C ALA A 23 -1.86 -1.45 -10.00
N GLY A 24 -1.05 -0.51 -10.50
CA GLY A 24 -1.41 0.90 -10.63
C GLY A 24 -1.48 1.66 -9.30
N ILE A 25 -0.84 1.14 -8.25
CA ILE A 25 -0.78 1.76 -6.93
C ILE A 25 0.50 2.59 -6.84
N THR A 26 0.34 3.91 -6.83
CA THR A 26 1.46 4.88 -6.76
C THR A 26 1.44 5.72 -5.49
N HIS A 27 0.35 5.69 -4.70
CA HIS A 27 0.20 6.46 -3.46
C HIS A 27 -0.51 5.69 -2.34
N LEU A 28 -0.23 6.04 -1.08
CA LEU A 28 -0.87 5.42 0.10
C LEU A 28 -2.40 5.55 0.09
N ALA A 29 -2.94 6.66 -0.41
CA ALA A 29 -4.38 6.86 -0.50
C ALA A 29 -5.09 5.83 -1.40
N GLN A 30 -4.39 5.23 -2.36
CA GLN A 30 -4.97 4.13 -3.13
C GLN A 30 -5.01 2.84 -2.32
N LEU A 31 -4.02 2.59 -1.46
CA LEU A 31 -3.97 1.40 -0.60
C LEU A 31 -5.17 1.29 0.34
N THR A 32 -5.81 2.40 0.71
CA THR A 32 -7.05 2.36 1.52
C THR A 32 -8.23 1.72 0.77
N LYS A 33 -8.14 1.58 -0.55
CA LYS A 33 -9.10 0.85 -1.39
C LYS A 33 -8.77 -0.64 -1.51
N TRP A 34 -7.58 -1.05 -1.10
CA TRP A 34 -7.11 -2.42 -1.15
C TRP A 34 -7.09 -3.02 0.25
N SER A 35 -7.32 -4.32 0.35
CA SER A 35 -7.20 -5.06 1.60
C SER A 35 -5.78 -5.63 1.71
N GLU A 36 -5.34 -5.94 2.93
CA GLU A 36 -4.04 -6.60 3.14
C GLU A 36 -3.95 -7.93 2.36
N ALA A 37 -5.07 -8.68 2.32
CA ALA A 37 -5.19 -9.92 1.56
C ALA A 37 -5.02 -9.70 0.04
N ASP A 38 -5.67 -8.70 -0.56
CA ASP A 38 -5.52 -8.40 -1.99
C ASP A 38 -4.08 -8.03 -2.34
N LEU A 39 -3.43 -7.26 -1.47
CA LEU A 39 -2.03 -6.90 -1.64
C LEU A 39 -1.12 -8.11 -1.48
N LEU A 40 -1.38 -9.02 -0.55
CA LEU A 40 -0.65 -10.29 -0.39
C LEU A 40 -0.80 -11.22 -1.60
N GLN A 41 -1.88 -11.11 -2.37
CA GLN A 41 -2.06 -11.84 -3.63
C GLN A 41 -1.20 -11.27 -4.78
N LEU A 42 -0.72 -10.03 -4.67
CA LEU A 42 0.16 -9.43 -5.68
C LEU A 42 1.53 -10.09 -5.65
N HIS A 43 1.94 -10.64 -6.80
CA HIS A 43 3.21 -11.33 -6.95
C HIS A 43 4.40 -10.40 -6.66
N GLY A 44 5.02 -10.53 -5.49
CA GLY A 44 6.14 -9.70 -5.04
C GLY A 44 5.84 -8.83 -3.81
N ILE A 45 4.58 -8.77 -3.36
CA ILE A 45 4.23 -8.16 -2.07
C ILE A 45 4.27 -9.24 -0.98
N GLY A 46 5.32 -9.18 -0.17
CA GLY A 46 5.44 -10.02 1.01
C GLY A 46 4.82 -9.41 2.26
N PRO A 47 4.69 -10.19 3.35
CA PRO A 47 4.21 -9.69 4.65
C PRO A 47 5.05 -8.53 5.20
N ASN A 48 6.34 -8.45 4.84
CA ASN A 48 7.19 -7.30 5.18
C ASN A 48 6.73 -6.02 4.49
N ALA A 49 6.36 -6.09 3.20
CA ALA A 49 5.84 -4.94 2.47
C ALA A 49 4.51 -4.45 3.07
N ILE A 50 3.60 -5.37 3.41
CA ILE A 50 2.35 -5.05 4.10
C ILE A 50 2.61 -4.35 5.42
N LYS A 51 3.54 -4.85 6.25
CA LYS A 51 3.90 -4.19 7.52
C LYS A 51 4.39 -2.77 7.30
N THR A 52 5.29 -2.55 6.35
CA THR A 52 5.80 -1.21 6.03
C THR A 52 4.70 -0.28 5.55
N LEU A 53 3.84 -0.76 4.64
CA LEU A 53 2.69 0.00 4.14
C LEU A 53 1.69 0.32 5.26
N ARG A 54 1.41 -0.63 6.16
CA ARG A 54 0.55 -0.45 7.33
C ARG A 54 1.09 0.64 8.25
N GLN A 55 2.39 0.64 8.51
CA GLN A 55 3.04 1.67 9.32
C GLN A 55 2.91 3.04 8.64
N ALA A 56 3.25 3.15 7.36
CA ALA A 56 3.14 4.39 6.61
C ALA A 56 1.69 4.93 6.54
N LEU A 57 0.71 4.04 6.39
CA LEU A 57 -0.72 4.39 6.47
C LEU A 57 -1.07 4.92 7.86
N ALA A 58 -0.66 4.21 8.92
CA ALA A 58 -0.94 4.61 10.30
C ALA A 58 -0.31 5.97 10.65
N GLU A 59 0.90 6.26 10.16
CA GLU A 59 1.54 7.57 10.30
C GLU A 59 0.73 8.71 9.67
N LYS A 60 -0.06 8.40 8.63
CA LYS A 60 -0.99 9.33 7.97
C LYS A 60 -2.39 9.32 8.58
N GLY A 61 -2.64 8.49 9.60
CA GLY A 61 -3.99 8.24 10.13
C GLY A 61 -4.91 7.49 9.17
N LEU A 62 -4.34 6.80 8.19
CA LEU A 62 -5.04 5.95 7.23
C LEU A 62 -4.92 4.48 7.63
N ALA A 63 -5.79 3.64 7.07
CA ALA A 63 -5.73 2.20 7.24
C ALA A 63 -6.09 1.50 5.91
N PHE A 64 -5.67 0.25 5.77
CA PHE A 64 -6.15 -0.60 4.69
C PHE A 64 -7.64 -0.81 4.77
N ARG A 65 -8.24 -1.21 3.67
CA ARG A 65 -9.63 -1.66 3.69
C ARG A 65 -9.73 -2.88 4.63
N PRO A 66 -10.66 -2.87 5.60
CA PRO A 66 -10.91 -4.07 6.39
C PRO A 66 -11.35 -5.19 5.43
N GLU A 67 -10.71 -6.35 5.54
CA GLU A 67 -11.19 -7.56 4.88
C GLU A 67 -12.59 -7.88 5.42
N HIS A 68 -13.63 -7.53 4.67
CA HIS A 68 -14.98 -7.95 5.01
C HIS A 68 -15.14 -9.38 4.52
N ASN A 69 -14.70 -10.34 5.33
CA ASN A 69 -15.01 -11.74 5.11
C ASN A 69 -16.47 -11.95 5.54
N GLY A 70 -17.37 -11.89 4.56
CA GLY A 70 -18.80 -12.20 4.70
C GLY A 70 -19.10 -13.66 4.43
#